data_AF-A0AB33BX74-F1
#
_entry.id   AF-A0AB33BX74-F1
#
_cell.length_a   1.000
_cell.length_b   1.000
_cell.length_c   1.000
_cell.angle_alpha   90.00
_cell.angle_beta   90.00
_cell.angle_gamma   90.00
#
_symmetry.space_group_name_H-M   'P 1'
#
loop_
_entity.id
_entity.type
_entity.pdbx_description
1 polymer ?
#
loop_
_entity_poly.entity_id
_entity_poly.type
_entity_poly.pdbx_seq_one_letter_code
_entity_poly.pdbx_strand_id
1 'polypeptide(L)'
;MIGGTGNDTITGGAGDDKFTFNNRNEGIDTITDFLSSQGDKIAVSAAGFGGGLAAGVAITAAQFVLGTTALNASNRFIYNTITGGLFFDGDGTGTLAAIQIATLSSKPTLTASNILVLV
;
A
#
# COMPACT_ATOMS: atom_id res chain seq x y z
N MET A 1 -2.45 12.90 -3.56
CA MET A 1 -1.23 12.95 -4.39
C MET A 1 -1.13 11.69 -5.21
N ILE A 2 -0.67 11.78 -6.45
CA ILE A 2 -0.46 10.66 -7.36
C ILE A 2 0.93 10.89 -7.98
N GLY A 3 1.86 9.96 -7.83
CA GLY A 3 3.14 9.98 -8.55
C GLY A 3 2.92 9.69 -10.04
N GLY A 4 2.23 8.57 -10.30
CA GLY A 4 1.90 8.13 -11.65
C GLY A 4 2.86 7.05 -12.10
N THR A 5 3.19 7.00 -13.39
CA THR A 5 4.15 6.02 -13.90
C THR A 5 5.58 6.48 -13.67
N GLY A 6 6.43 5.63 -13.10
CA GLY A 6 7.81 5.93 -12.77
C GLY A 6 8.09 5.64 -11.29
N ASN A 7 9.34 5.89 -10.88
CA ASN A 7 9.68 5.88 -9.46
C ASN A 7 9.69 7.33 -8.99
N ASP A 8 8.65 7.76 -8.30
CA ASP A 8 8.50 9.14 -7.88
C ASP A 8 8.93 9.35 -6.41
N THR A 9 9.33 10.57 -6.06
CA THR A 9 9.51 10.97 -4.65
C THR A 9 8.36 11.88 -4.25
N ILE A 10 7.57 11.45 -3.27
CA ILE A 10 6.33 12.12 -2.86
C ILE A 10 6.43 12.51 -1.38
N THR A 11 6.08 13.76 -1.08
CA THR A 11 6.06 14.34 0.27
C THR A 11 4.69 14.98 0.47
N GLY A 12 3.95 14.58 1.51
CA GLY A 12 2.61 15.10 1.81
C GLY A 12 2.62 16.43 2.57
N GLY A 13 3.55 16.55 3.50
CA GLY A 13 3.62 17.65 4.44
C GLY A 13 2.82 17.37 5.71
N ALA A 14 2.09 18.37 6.18
CA ALA A 14 1.27 18.25 7.38
C ALA A 14 -0.20 18.08 7.00
N GLY A 15 -0.90 17.16 7.65
CA GLY A 15 -2.33 16.96 7.45
C GLY A 15 -2.68 15.48 7.22
N ASP A 16 -3.91 15.22 6.84
CA ASP A 16 -4.40 13.88 6.51
C ASP A 16 -4.24 13.58 5.01
N ASP A 17 -3.01 13.21 4.62
CA ASP A 17 -2.63 13.07 3.23
C ASP A 17 -3.05 11.73 2.61
N LYS A 18 -3.35 11.75 1.30
CA LYS A 18 -3.66 10.55 0.52
C LYS A 18 -2.63 10.32 -0.57
N PHE A 19 -1.83 9.27 -0.44
CA PHE A 19 -0.88 8.81 -1.44
C PHE A 19 -1.57 7.76 -2.30
N THR A 20 -1.92 8.13 -3.53
CA THR A 20 -2.86 7.39 -4.38
C THR A 20 -2.14 6.65 -5.50
N PHE A 21 -2.43 5.36 -5.61
CA PHE A 21 -1.95 4.45 -6.65
C PHE A 21 -3.15 3.94 -7.46
N ASN A 22 -3.17 4.24 -8.76
CA ASN A 22 -4.27 3.80 -9.62
C ASN A 22 -4.04 2.38 -10.14
N ASN A 23 -2.79 1.92 -10.19
CA ASN A 23 -2.41 0.56 -10.58
C ASN A 23 -1.22 0.07 -9.77
N ARG A 24 -1.13 -1.25 -9.56
CA ARG A 24 -0.02 -1.90 -8.87
C ARG A 24 1.32 -1.85 -9.61
N ASN A 25 1.33 -1.45 -10.89
CA ASN A 25 2.48 -1.45 -11.79
C ASN A 25 2.84 -0.04 -12.26
N GLU A 26 2.68 0.94 -11.39
CA GLU A 26 3.02 2.34 -11.65
C GLU A 26 4.51 2.60 -11.48
N GLY A 27 5.18 1.80 -10.63
CA GLY A 27 6.58 1.93 -10.29
C GLY A 27 6.72 1.81 -8.78
N ILE A 28 7.90 2.14 -8.25
CA ILE A 28 8.17 2.09 -6.81
C ILE A 28 8.39 3.51 -6.31
N ASP A 29 7.32 4.12 -5.80
CA ASP A 29 7.38 5.47 -5.24
C ASP A 29 8.07 5.49 -3.88
N THR A 30 8.76 6.58 -3.59
CA THR A 30 9.32 6.89 -2.28
C THR A 30 8.46 7.93 -1.59
N ILE A 31 7.75 7.52 -0.54
CA ILE A 31 6.96 8.42 0.30
C ILE A 31 7.82 8.83 1.50
N THR A 32 8.11 10.12 1.61
CA THR A 32 9.18 10.61 2.50
C THR A 32 8.72 10.82 3.94
N ASP A 33 7.45 11.16 4.16
CA ASP A 33 6.97 11.74 5.41
C ASP A 33 5.64 11.15 5.93
N PHE A 34 5.22 9.98 5.41
CA PHE A 34 3.99 9.33 5.85
C PHE A 34 3.89 9.22 7.37
N LEU A 35 2.77 9.69 7.93
CA LEU A 35 2.52 9.73 9.36
C LEU A 35 1.07 9.35 9.70
N SER A 36 0.89 8.08 10.09
CA SER A 36 -0.41 7.51 10.49
C SER A 36 -1.17 8.35 11.53
N SER A 37 -0.47 9.04 12.45
CA SER A 37 -1.09 9.84 13.50
C SER A 37 -1.71 11.15 13.01
N GLN A 38 -1.35 11.62 11.82
CA GLN A 38 -1.99 12.79 11.19
C GLN A 38 -3.20 12.40 10.33
N GLY A 39 -3.37 11.11 10.04
CA GLY A 39 -4.51 10.60 9.27
C GLY A 39 -4.12 10.04 7.91
N ASP A 40 -2.83 10.06 7.55
CA ASP A 40 -2.35 9.63 6.25
C ASP A 40 -2.84 8.24 5.82
N LYS A 41 -3.17 8.15 4.53
CA LYS A 41 -3.65 6.94 3.88
C LYS A 41 -2.87 6.63 2.62
N ILE A 42 -2.60 5.34 2.42
CA ILE A 42 -2.29 4.79 1.11
C ILE A 42 -3.63 4.48 0.44
N ALA A 43 -3.95 5.19 -0.63
CA ALA A 43 -5.18 5.01 -1.38
C ALA A 43 -4.91 4.18 -2.64
N VAL A 44 -5.72 3.17 -2.89
CA VAL A 44 -5.56 2.25 -4.03
C VAL A 44 -6.86 2.11 -4.81
N SER A 45 -6.76 2.01 -6.13
CA SER A 45 -7.88 1.66 -6.98
C SER A 45 -8.17 0.16 -6.93
N ALA A 46 -9.40 -0.23 -6.58
CA ALA A 46 -9.83 -1.63 -6.63
C ALA A 46 -9.65 -2.23 -8.03
N ALA A 47 -9.99 -1.48 -9.08
CA ALA A 47 -9.93 -1.95 -10.45
C ALA A 47 -8.48 -2.17 -10.93
N GLY A 48 -7.56 -1.26 -10.59
CA GLY A 48 -6.17 -1.38 -11.01
C GLY A 48 -5.36 -2.41 -10.21
N PHE A 49 -5.76 -2.69 -8.97
CA PHE A 49 -5.10 -3.68 -8.12
C PHE A 49 -5.72 -5.07 -8.26
N GLY A 50 -7.04 -5.19 -8.39
CA GLY A 50 -7.73 -6.47 -8.44
C GLY A 50 -7.58 -7.27 -7.14
N GLY A 51 -7.35 -8.59 -7.24
CA GLY A 51 -7.16 -9.46 -6.08
C GLY A 51 -8.41 -9.62 -5.20
N GLY A 52 -9.59 -9.21 -5.66
CA GLY A 52 -10.81 -9.22 -4.86
C GLY A 52 -10.93 -8.02 -3.91
N LEU A 53 -10.17 -6.95 -4.13
CA LEU A 53 -10.48 -5.65 -3.52
C LEU A 53 -11.82 -5.14 -4.05
N ALA A 54 -12.66 -4.63 -3.15
CA ALA A 54 -13.95 -4.03 -3.50
C ALA A 54 -13.89 -2.52 -3.30
N ALA A 55 -14.30 -1.77 -4.31
CA ALA A 55 -14.31 -0.31 -4.31
C ALA A 55 -15.10 0.23 -3.11
N GLY A 56 -14.53 1.19 -2.37
CA GLY A 56 -15.14 1.78 -1.18
C GLY A 56 -15.24 0.86 0.05
N VAL A 57 -14.75 -0.39 -0.03
CA VAL A 57 -14.78 -1.33 1.10
C VAL A 57 -13.43 -1.34 1.78
N ALA A 58 -13.43 -1.09 3.10
CA ALA A 58 -12.22 -1.16 3.90
C ALA A 58 -11.64 -2.59 3.90
N ILE A 59 -10.32 -2.70 3.75
CA ILE A 59 -9.66 -3.99 3.91
C ILE A 59 -9.67 -4.43 5.38
N THR A 60 -9.69 -5.73 5.60
CA THR A 60 -9.61 -6.31 6.95
C THR A 60 -8.16 -6.52 7.39
N ALA A 61 -7.96 -6.73 8.70
CA ALA A 61 -6.65 -7.11 9.22
C ALA A 61 -6.11 -8.41 8.59
N ALA A 62 -6.97 -9.34 8.15
CA ALA A 62 -6.54 -10.56 7.47
C ALA A 62 -5.96 -10.30 6.06
N GLN A 63 -6.25 -9.14 5.47
CA GLN A 63 -5.71 -8.74 4.17
C GLN A 63 -4.40 -7.95 4.28
N PHE A 64 -3.92 -7.67 5.50
CA PHE A 64 -2.69 -6.91 5.74
C PHE A 64 -1.71 -7.73 6.58
N VAL A 65 -0.47 -7.81 6.15
CA VAL A 65 0.59 -8.58 6.84
C VAL A 65 1.81 -7.70 7.05
N LEU A 66 2.40 -7.81 8.24
CA LEU A 66 3.76 -7.33 8.50
C LEU A 66 4.74 -8.44 8.17
N GLY A 67 5.73 -8.16 7.31
CA GLY A 67 6.72 -9.16 6.91
C GLY A 67 7.26 -8.93 5.50
N THR A 68 7.72 -10.01 4.88
CA THR A 68 8.35 -9.99 3.55
C THR A 68 7.55 -10.71 2.47
N THR A 69 6.61 -11.57 2.86
CA THR A 69 5.80 -12.36 1.92
C THR A 69 4.37 -12.48 2.44
N ALA A 70 3.44 -12.78 1.54
CA ALA A 70 2.11 -13.19 1.92
C ALA A 70 2.14 -14.61 2.54
N LEU A 71 1.14 -14.93 3.37
CA LEU A 71 1.10 -16.17 4.16
C LEU A 71 -0.12 -17.04 3.81
N ASN A 72 -1.18 -16.46 3.26
CA ASN A 72 -2.38 -17.16 2.86
C ASN A 72 -3.21 -16.32 1.88
N ALA A 73 -4.08 -16.99 1.12
CA ALA A 73 -4.87 -16.41 0.03
C ALA A 73 -5.75 -15.19 0.36
N SER A 74 -5.85 -14.76 1.63
CA SER A 74 -6.51 -13.50 2.00
C SER A 74 -5.56 -12.30 2.02
N ASN A 75 -4.25 -12.51 2.18
CA ASN A 75 -3.29 -11.42 2.32
C ASN A 75 -3.17 -10.64 1.00
N ARG A 76 -3.19 -9.31 1.05
CA ARG A 76 -3.12 -8.44 -0.13
C ARG A 76 -2.01 -7.43 0.00
N PHE A 77 -1.87 -6.84 1.17
CA PHE A 77 -0.86 -5.84 1.44
C PHE A 77 0.16 -6.42 2.41
N ILE A 78 1.43 -6.31 2.05
CA ILE A 78 2.55 -6.78 2.86
C ILE A 78 3.44 -5.58 3.11
N TYR A 79 3.74 -5.31 4.37
CA TYR A 79 4.57 -4.20 4.76
C TYR A 79 5.81 -4.70 5.50
N ASN A 80 6.97 -4.40 4.92
CA ASN A 80 8.27 -4.70 5.50
C ASN A 80 8.71 -3.52 6.37
N THR A 81 8.62 -3.68 7.69
CA THR A 81 9.00 -2.64 8.66
C THR A 81 10.49 -2.35 8.71
N ILE A 82 11.33 -3.27 8.20
CA ILE A 82 12.79 -3.10 8.17
C ILE A 82 13.19 -2.18 7.02
N THR A 83 12.61 -2.37 5.83
CA THR A 83 12.93 -1.60 4.62
C THR A 83 12.01 -0.41 4.39
N GLY A 84 10.81 -0.42 4.96
CA GLY A 84 9.72 0.50 4.61
C GLY A 84 8.97 0.12 3.34
N GLY A 85 9.28 -1.03 2.73
CA GLY A 85 8.64 -1.48 1.50
C GLY A 85 7.19 -1.90 1.72
N LEU A 86 6.28 -1.33 0.94
CA LEU A 86 4.88 -1.74 0.85
C LEU A 86 4.68 -2.50 -0.47
N PHE A 87 4.12 -3.69 -0.36
CA PHE A 87 3.92 -4.62 -1.46
C PHE A 87 2.44 -4.98 -1.59
N PHE A 88 2.03 -5.26 -2.81
CA PHE A 88 0.74 -5.86 -3.12
C PHE A 88 0.93 -7.27 -3.67
N ASP A 89 0.23 -8.23 -3.08
CA ASP A 89 0.14 -9.59 -3.58
C ASP A 89 -1.26 -9.84 -4.14
N GLY A 90 -1.31 -10.14 -5.44
CA GLY A 90 -2.55 -10.35 -6.17
C GLY A 90 -3.20 -11.71 -5.89
N ASP A 91 -2.42 -12.74 -5.57
CA ASP A 91 -2.93 -14.07 -5.20
C ASP A 91 -3.00 -14.26 -3.68
N GLY A 92 -2.18 -13.50 -2.95
CA GLY A 92 -2.06 -13.53 -1.50
C GLY A 92 -1.36 -14.75 -0.93
N THR A 93 -0.96 -15.71 -1.75
CA THR A 93 -0.29 -16.93 -1.28
C THR A 93 1.23 -16.81 -1.33
N GLY A 94 1.76 -15.76 -1.96
CA GLY A 94 3.19 -15.61 -2.23
C GLY A 94 3.70 -16.59 -3.29
N THR A 95 2.80 -17.30 -3.98
CA THR A 95 3.17 -18.18 -5.10
C THR A 95 3.55 -17.34 -6.31
N LEU A 96 2.74 -16.32 -6.61
CA LEU A 96 3.15 -15.20 -7.43
C LEU A 96 3.89 -14.19 -6.55
N ALA A 97 4.95 -13.61 -7.12
CA ALA A 97 5.72 -12.60 -6.40
C ALA A 97 4.86 -11.36 -6.13
N ALA A 98 4.86 -10.89 -4.88
CA ALA A 98 4.27 -9.61 -4.53
C ALA A 98 5.02 -8.47 -5.23
N ILE A 99 4.28 -7.46 -5.66
CA ILE A 99 4.78 -6.31 -6.40
C ILE A 99 4.98 -5.17 -5.41
N GLN A 100 6.19 -4.62 -5.34
CA GLN A 100 6.43 -3.43 -4.52
C GLN A 100 5.78 -2.22 -5.20
N ILE A 101 4.98 -1.48 -4.45
CA ILE A 101 4.30 -0.27 -4.94
C ILE A 101 4.91 1.00 -4.35
N ALA A 102 5.46 0.91 -3.14
CA ALA A 102 6.04 2.07 -2.46
C ALA A 102 7.16 1.67 -1.48
N THR A 103 7.97 2.66 -1.13
CA THR A 103 8.87 2.67 0.02
C THR A 103 8.50 3.85 0.91
N LEU A 104 8.13 3.59 2.16
CA LEU A 104 7.87 4.63 3.16
C LEU A 104 9.15 4.90 3.95
N SER A 105 9.79 6.04 3.70
CA SER A 105 11.10 6.37 4.27
C SER A 105 11.10 6.48 5.80
N SER A 106 9.99 6.97 6.37
CA SER A 106 9.81 7.10 7.83
C SER A 106 9.60 5.75 8.53
N LYS A 107 9.42 4.65 7.77
CA LYS A 107 9.10 3.30 8.27
C LYS A 107 8.00 3.30 9.35
N PRO A 108 6.86 3.96 9.10
CA PRO A 108 5.84 4.15 10.11
C PRO A 108 5.22 2.81 10.50
N THR A 109 4.60 2.74 11.69
CA THR A 109 3.70 1.64 12.01
C THR A 109 2.47 1.74 11.11
N LEU A 110 2.23 0.68 10.33
CA LEU A 110 1.06 0.55 9.47
C LEU A 110 0.14 -0.57 9.95
N THR A 111 -1.14 -0.37 9.69
CA THR A 111 -2.20 -1.37 9.85
C THR A 111 -3.08 -1.38 8.61
N ALA A 112 -4.01 -2.35 8.53
CA ALA A 112 -5.05 -2.37 7.50
C ALA A 112 -5.82 -1.04 7.38
N SER A 113 -6.02 -0.31 8.49
CA SER A 113 -6.75 0.97 8.49
C SER A 113 -6.02 2.11 7.78
N ASN A 114 -4.73 1.96 7.48
CA ASN A 114 -3.95 2.92 6.71
C ASN A 114 -4.15 2.75 5.20
N ILE A 115 -4.77 1.65 4.76
CA ILE A 115 -5.07 1.39 3.35
C ILE A 115 -6.53 1.75 3.07
N LEU A 116 -6.74 2.62 2.10
CA LEU A 116 -8.06 3.03 1.61
C LEU A 116 -8.27 2.47 0.21
N VAL A 117 -9.36 1.72 0.01
CA VAL A 117 -9.78 1.33 -1.34
C VAL A 117 -10.74 2.38 -1.88
N LEU A 118 -10.38 3.01 -3.01
CA LEU A 118 -11.15 4.08 -3.62
C LEU A 118 -12.49 3.57 -4.18
N VAL A 119 -13.48 4.47 -4.22
CA VAL A 119 -14.80 4.25 -4.85
C VAL A 119 -14.74 4.47 -6.35
#